data_AF-M5R957-F1
#
_entry.id   AF-M5R957-F1
#
_cell.length_a   1.000
_cell.length_b   1.000
_cell.length_c   1.000
_cell.angle_alpha   90.00
_cell.angle_beta   90.00
_cell.angle_gamma   90.00
#
_symmetry.space_group_name_H-M   'P 1'
#
loop_
_entity.id
_entity.type
_entity.pdbx_description
1 polymer ?
#
loop_
_entity_poly.entity_id
_entity_poly.type
_entity_poly.pdbx_seq_one_letter_code
_entity_poly.pdbx_strand_id
1 'polypeptide(L)'
;MIAVSALLVGTCIRVTTIRRQSPEIAQSRLRSLKSWWIVTLVVIVSALLGRLVMVAVLGIVSGLAMREFAALPLTPAIPRSVTRATYGLIAVSYAALAMQWTSFFLAAVPLLSIAVPSFVLIATGQVDAFVRHVGRV
;
A
#
# COMPACT_ATOMS: atom_id res chain seq x y z
N MET A 1 -5.20 -15.40 -18.75
CA MET A 1 -4.64 -16.76 -18.62
C MET A 1 -3.12 -16.76 -18.44
N ILE A 2 -2.36 -16.05 -19.28
CA ILE A 2 -0.87 -15.97 -19.22
C ILE A 2 -0.33 -15.64 -17.82
N ALA A 3 -0.92 -14.66 -17.12
CA ALA A 3 -0.47 -14.25 -15.79
C ALA A 3 -0.62 -15.37 -14.75
N VAL A 4 -1.74 -16.11 -14.76
CA VAL A 4 -1.96 -17.23 -13.82
C VAL A 4 -0.98 -18.37 -14.09
N SER A 5 -0.75 -18.67 -15.37
CA SER A 5 0.22 -19.69 -15.80
C SER A 5 1.64 -19.36 -15.33
N ALA A 6 2.07 -18.10 -15.48
CA ALA A 6 3.39 -17.65 -15.01
C ALA A 6 3.56 -17.77 -13.48
N LEU A 7 2.50 -17.48 -12.71
CA LEU A 7 2.51 -17.61 -11.25
C LEU A 7 2.59 -19.07 -10.78
N LEU A 8 1.88 -19.97 -11.47
CA LEU A 8 1.94 -21.41 -11.20
C LEU A 8 3.33 -21.97 -11.52
N VAL A 9 3.89 -21.62 -12.68
CA VAL A 9 5.25 -22.03 -13.07
C VAL A 9 6.30 -21.52 -12.07
N GLY A 10 6.23 -20.24 -11.68
CA GLY A 10 7.12 -19.67 -10.68
C GLY A 10 7.00 -20.36 -9.31
N THR A 11 5.79 -20.77 -8.93
CA THR A 11 5.54 -21.53 -7.69
C THR A 11 6.13 -22.93 -7.77
N CYS A 12 5.92 -23.65 -8.88
CA CYS A 12 6.49 -24.98 -9.10
C CYS A 12 8.03 -24.95 -9.03
N ILE A 13 8.67 -24.00 -9.72
CA ILE A 13 10.13 -23.82 -9.66
C ILE A 13 10.57 -23.61 -8.21
N ARG A 14 9.96 -22.66 -7.49
CA ARG A 14 10.34 -22.33 -6.11
C ARG A 14 10.18 -23.52 -5.15
N VAL A 15 9.12 -24.32 -5.29
CA VAL A 15 8.88 -25.51 -4.47
C VAL A 15 9.91 -26.61 -4.78
N THR A 16 10.28 -26.80 -6.05
CA THR A 16 11.32 -27.79 -6.42
C THR A 16 12.72 -27.40 -5.93
N THR A 17 13.05 -26.11 -5.93
CA THR A 17 14.34 -25.62 -5.42
C THR A 17 14.43 -25.70 -3.89
N ILE A 18 13.32 -25.48 -3.18
CA ILE A 18 13.24 -25.56 -1.71
C ILE A 18 13.57 -26.97 -1.18
N ARG A 19 13.24 -28.03 -1.93
CA ARG A 19 13.53 -29.42 -1.54
C ARG A 19 15.02 -29.74 -1.37
N ARG A 20 15.91 -28.88 -1.88
CA ARG A 20 17.37 -29.04 -1.78
C ARG A 20 18.01 -28.19 -0.67
N GLN A 21 17.22 -27.46 0.11
CA GLN A 21 17.70 -26.54 1.14
C GLN A 21 17.56 -27.13 2.54
N SER A 22 18.30 -26.56 3.51
CA SER A 22 18.19 -26.97 4.91
C SER A 22 16.76 -26.77 5.44
N PRO A 23 16.31 -27.59 6.42
CA PRO A 23 14.93 -27.57 6.90
C PRO A 23 14.46 -26.19 7.39
N GLU A 24 15.35 -25.42 8.03
CA GLU A 24 15.05 -24.07 8.53
C GLU A 24 14.78 -23.07 7.41
N ILE A 25 15.64 -23.07 6.37
CA ILE A 25 15.48 -22.19 5.21
C ILE A 25 14.22 -22.60 4.44
N ALA A 26 14.00 -23.90 4.26
CA ALA A 26 12.81 -24.42 3.59
C ALA A 26 11.51 -23.95 4.27
N GLN A 27 11.42 -24.06 5.61
CA GLN A 27 10.24 -23.60 6.36
C GLN A 27 10.01 -22.08 6.24
N SER A 28 11.07 -21.28 6.31
CA SER A 28 10.99 -19.83 6.11
C SER A 28 10.46 -19.48 4.71
N ARG A 29 11.00 -20.12 3.67
CA ARG A 29 10.57 -19.91 2.26
C ARG A 29 9.12 -20.35 2.03
N LEU A 30 8.69 -21.46 2.62
CA LEU A 30 7.31 -21.93 2.55
C LEU A 30 6.33 -20.97 3.24
N ARG A 31 6.70 -20.40 4.39
CA ARG A 31 5.88 -19.36 5.06
C ARG A 31 5.70 -18.13 4.18
N SER A 32 6.79 -17.62 3.60
CA SER A 32 6.74 -16.50 2.64
C SER A 32 5.86 -16.82 1.43
N LEU A 33 5.98 -18.04 0.88
CA LEU A 33 5.17 -18.49 -0.25
C LEU A 33 3.68 -18.56 0.13
N LYS A 34 3.35 -19.08 1.31
CA LYS A 34 1.97 -19.14 1.83
C LYS A 34 1.37 -17.74 1.97
N SER A 35 2.09 -16.79 2.56
CA SER A 35 1.63 -15.41 2.70
C SER A 35 1.35 -14.75 1.34
N TRP A 36 2.23 -14.98 0.36
CA TRP A 36 2.04 -14.45 -0.99
C TRP A 36 0.83 -15.06 -1.71
N TRP A 37 0.57 -16.35 -1.51
CA TRP A 37 -0.63 -17.01 -2.04
C TRP A 37 -1.92 -16.51 -1.39
N ILE A 38 -1.90 -16.19 -0.10
CA ILE A 38 -3.05 -15.58 0.58
C ILE A 38 -3.41 -14.24 -0.08
N VAL A 39 -2.42 -13.37 -0.30
CA VAL A 39 -2.63 -12.07 -0.98
C VAL A 39 -3.16 -12.27 -2.40
N THR A 40 -2.55 -13.17 -3.15
CA THR A 40 -2.98 -13.51 -4.52
C THR A 40 -4.43 -13.98 -4.56
N LEU A 41 -4.82 -14.88 -3.66
CA LEU A 41 -6.18 -15.41 -3.58
C LEU A 41 -7.19 -14.31 -3.24
N VAL A 42 -6.87 -13.47 -2.25
CA VAL A 42 -7.72 -12.33 -1.86
C VAL A 42 -7.95 -11.41 -3.06
N VAL A 43 -6.90 -11.07 -3.82
CA VAL A 43 -7.01 -10.21 -5.01
C VAL A 43 -7.85 -10.86 -6.10
N ILE A 44 -7.60 -12.14 -6.43
CA ILE A 44 -8.35 -12.85 -7.47
C ILE A 44 -9.82 -12.96 -7.10
N VAL A 45 -10.14 -13.40 -5.87
CA VAL A 45 -11.52 -13.53 -5.41
C VAL A 45 -12.22 -12.18 -5.42
N SER A 46 -11.55 -11.11 -4.96
CA SER A 46 -12.13 -9.76 -4.98
C SER A 46 -12.41 -9.28 -6.41
N ALA A 47 -11.52 -9.57 -7.35
CA ALA A 47 -11.72 -9.24 -8.76
C ALA A 47 -12.90 -10.02 -9.37
N LEU A 48 -13.08 -11.29 -9.00
CA LEU A 48 -14.19 -12.14 -9.47
C LEU A 48 -15.55 -11.71 -8.89
N LEU A 49 -15.58 -11.26 -7.63
CA LEU A 49 -16.79 -10.72 -6.99
C LEU A 49 -17.18 -9.34 -7.51
N GLY A 50 -16.31 -8.72 -8.31
CA GLY A 50 -16.58 -7.49 -9.02
C GLY A 50 -15.94 -6.26 -8.40
N ARG A 51 -16.15 -5.14 -9.09
CA ARG A 51 -15.42 -3.89 -8.85
C ARG A 51 -15.56 -3.34 -7.43
N LEU A 52 -16.78 -3.34 -6.87
CA LEU A 52 -17.01 -2.76 -5.55
C LEU A 52 -16.24 -3.51 -4.45
N VAL A 53 -16.17 -4.84 -4.55
CA VAL A 53 -15.39 -5.66 -3.61
C VAL A 53 -13.90 -5.36 -3.75
N MET A 54 -13.39 -5.26 -4.98
CA MET A 54 -12.00 -4.89 -5.23
C MET A 54 -11.65 -3.50 -4.68
N VAL A 55 -12.52 -2.51 -4.91
CA VAL A 55 -12.38 -1.15 -4.38
C VAL A 55 -12.39 -1.15 -2.85
N ALA A 56 -13.27 -1.91 -2.22
CA ALA A 56 -13.33 -2.02 -0.76
C ALA A 56 -12.07 -2.66 -0.18
N VAL A 57 -11.62 -3.79 -0.74
CA VAL A 57 -10.41 -4.49 -0.29
C VAL A 57 -9.18 -3.59 -0.45
N LEU A 58 -9.00 -2.96 -1.60
CA LEU A 58 -7.87 -2.04 -1.80
C LEU A 58 -7.95 -0.82 -0.87
N GLY A 59 -9.14 -0.27 -0.63
CA GLY A 59 -9.34 0.83 0.32
C GLY A 59 -8.95 0.45 1.74
N ILE A 60 -9.38 -0.73 2.22
CA ILE A 60 -9.02 -1.26 3.53
C ILE A 60 -7.51 -1.48 3.63
N VAL A 61 -6.89 -2.09 2.61
CA VAL A 61 -5.45 -2.35 2.57
C VAL A 61 -4.66 -1.04 2.57
N SER A 62 -5.09 -0.03 1.82
CA SER A 62 -4.46 1.30 1.84
C SER A 62 -4.58 1.98 3.21
N GLY A 63 -5.73 1.87 3.87
CA GLY A 63 -5.91 2.37 5.24
C GLY A 63 -4.99 1.66 6.23
N LEU A 64 -4.89 0.33 6.14
CA LEU A 64 -3.99 -0.46 6.97
C LEU A 64 -2.52 -0.08 6.71
N ALA A 65 -2.14 0.05 5.44
CA ALA A 65 -0.79 0.47 5.05
C ALA A 65 -0.44 1.85 5.61
N MET A 66 -1.39 2.79 5.58
CA MET A 66 -1.20 4.11 6.18
C MET A 66 -1.02 4.04 7.70
N ARG A 67 -1.75 3.13 8.37
CA ARG A 67 -1.61 2.91 9.81
C ARG A 67 -0.21 2.39 10.16
N GLU A 68 0.24 1.37 9.45
CA GLU A 68 1.58 0.79 9.66
C GLU A 68 2.66 1.82 9.32
N PHE A 69 2.50 2.58 8.23
CA PHE A 69 3.44 3.64 7.85
C PHE A 69 3.53 4.75 8.91
N ALA A 70 2.39 5.19 9.46
CA ALA A 70 2.36 6.19 10.52
C ALA A 70 2.90 5.67 11.86
N ALA A 71 2.92 4.36 12.08
CA ALA A 71 3.47 3.72 13.27
C ALA A 71 5.00 3.52 13.19
N LEU A 72 5.61 3.72 12.02
CA LEU A 72 7.08 3.65 11.89
C LEU A 72 7.75 4.73 12.75
N PRO A 73 8.86 4.42 13.43
CA PRO A 73 9.62 5.38 14.23
C PRO A 73 10.41 6.32 13.31
N LEU A 74 9.71 7.27 12.70
CA LEU A 74 10.30 8.31 11.84
C LEU A 74 10.81 9.47 12.68
N THR A 75 11.94 10.05 12.26
CA THR A 75 12.54 11.23 12.89
C THR A 75 12.74 12.30 11.81
N PRO A 76 11.95 13.40 11.80
CA PRO A 76 10.84 13.69 12.70
C PRO A 76 9.60 12.82 12.44
N ALA A 77 8.80 12.61 13.48
CA ALA A 77 7.56 11.84 13.37
C ALA A 77 6.54 12.55 12.48
N ILE A 78 5.71 11.77 11.77
CA ILE A 78 4.65 12.33 10.92
C ILE A 78 3.61 13.02 11.80
N PRO A 79 3.28 14.30 11.56
CA PRO A 79 2.28 14.98 12.35
C PRO A 79 0.88 14.39 12.19
N ARG A 80 0.11 14.37 13.29
CA ARG A 80 -1.27 13.82 13.30
C ARG A 80 -2.23 14.53 12.33
N SER A 81 -1.98 15.81 12.02
CA SER A 81 -2.73 16.58 11.02
C SER A 81 -2.57 15.97 9.63
N VAL A 82 -1.33 15.72 9.22
CA VAL A 82 -1.00 15.09 7.94
C VAL A 82 -1.58 13.68 7.87
N THR A 83 -1.39 12.87 8.92
CA THR A 83 -1.93 11.51 8.96
C THR A 83 -3.45 11.48 8.76
N ARG A 84 -4.20 12.35 9.45
CA ARG A 84 -5.66 12.46 9.28
C ARG A 84 -6.05 12.90 7.87
N ALA A 85 -5.34 13.88 7.30
CA ALA A 85 -5.61 14.35 5.95
C ALA A 85 -5.36 13.24 4.90
N THR A 86 -4.30 12.45 5.06
CA THR A 86 -4.02 11.32 4.17
C THR A 86 -5.09 10.22 4.27
N TYR A 87 -5.61 9.92 5.46
CA TYR A 87 -6.78 9.02 5.57
C TYR A 87 -8.00 9.55 4.84
N GLY A 88 -8.28 10.86 4.93
CA GLY A 88 -9.35 11.50 4.17
C GLY A 88 -9.12 11.38 2.66
N LEU A 89 -7.89 11.61 2.20
CA LEU A 89 -7.53 11.45 0.79
C LEU A 89 -7.72 10.01 0.30
N ILE A 90 -7.31 9.00 1.08
CA ILE A 90 -7.55 7.59 0.77
C ILE A 90 -9.05 7.32 0.60
N ALA A 91 -9.87 7.76 1.56
CA ALA A 91 -11.32 7.56 1.51
C ALA A 91 -11.94 8.21 0.26
N VAL A 92 -11.61 9.47 -0.04
CA VAL A 92 -12.09 10.19 -1.23
C VAL A 92 -11.65 9.48 -2.52
N SER A 93 -10.41 9.00 -2.58
CA SER A 93 -9.86 8.32 -3.75
C SER A 93 -10.62 7.03 -4.07
N TYR A 94 -10.89 6.19 -3.06
CA TYR A 94 -11.64 4.95 -3.28
C TYR A 94 -13.15 5.19 -3.45
N ALA A 95 -13.72 6.25 -2.87
CA ALA A 95 -15.08 6.69 -3.17
C ALA A 95 -15.23 7.12 -4.65
N ALA A 96 -14.25 7.86 -5.19
CA ALA A 96 -14.21 8.23 -6.60
C ALA A 96 -14.16 7.00 -7.52
N LEU A 97 -13.36 5.98 -7.16
CA LEU A 97 -13.34 4.70 -7.90
C LEU A 97 -14.69 3.97 -7.82
N ALA A 98 -15.35 3.96 -6.65
CA ALA A 98 -16.68 3.37 -6.51
C ALA A 98 -17.72 4.05 -7.43
N MET A 99 -17.65 5.38 -7.55
CA MET A 99 -18.50 6.21 -8.41
C MET A 99 -18.11 6.24 -9.90
N GLN A 100 -17.10 5.47 -10.31
CA GLN A 100 -16.60 5.43 -11.70
C GLN A 100 -15.91 6.69 -12.20
N TRP A 101 -15.37 7.49 -11.29
CA TRP A 101 -14.55 8.64 -11.65
C TRP A 101 -13.09 8.23 -11.85
N THR A 102 -12.86 7.20 -12.68
CA THR A 102 -11.53 6.62 -12.90
C THR A 102 -10.54 7.66 -13.43
N SER A 103 -10.97 8.53 -14.35
CA SER A 103 -10.13 9.61 -14.88
C SER A 103 -9.71 10.61 -13.79
N PHE A 104 -10.63 10.94 -12.88
CA PHE A 104 -10.31 11.77 -11.71
C PHE A 104 -9.32 11.05 -10.79
N PHE A 105 -9.54 9.76 -10.50
CA PHE A 105 -8.60 9.00 -9.67
C PHE A 105 -7.18 8.98 -10.27
N LEU A 106 -7.06 8.67 -11.55
CA LEU A 106 -5.76 8.55 -12.22
C LEU A 106 -5.01 9.90 -12.32
N ALA A 107 -5.73 10.99 -12.59
CA ALA A 107 -5.11 12.31 -12.73
C ALA A 107 -4.90 13.03 -11.38
N ALA A 108 -5.90 13.01 -10.51
CA ALA A 108 -5.91 13.81 -9.30
C ALA A 108 -5.16 13.16 -8.14
N VAL A 109 -5.24 11.83 -7.96
CA VAL A 109 -4.64 11.17 -6.78
C VAL A 109 -3.13 11.37 -6.68
N PRO A 110 -2.32 11.24 -7.75
CA PRO A 110 -0.88 11.51 -7.67
C PRO A 110 -0.56 12.96 -7.30
N LEU A 111 -1.37 13.91 -7.77
CA LEU A 111 -1.19 15.33 -7.45
C LEU A 111 -1.60 15.62 -6.00
N LEU A 112 -2.76 15.11 -5.58
CA LEU A 112 -3.30 15.30 -4.25
C LEU A 112 -2.47 14.60 -3.17
N SER A 113 -1.85 13.46 -3.47
CA SER A 113 -1.01 12.72 -2.52
C SER A 113 0.24 13.50 -2.11
N ILE A 114 0.69 14.43 -2.95
CA ILE A 114 1.78 15.37 -2.64
C ILE A 114 1.20 16.68 -2.08
N ALA A 115 0.23 17.27 -2.78
CA ALA A 115 -0.29 18.58 -2.45
C ALA A 115 -0.98 18.65 -1.08
N VAL A 116 -1.78 17.63 -0.72
CA VAL A 116 -2.56 17.65 0.54
C VAL A 116 -1.63 17.60 1.76
N PRO A 117 -0.67 16.67 1.90
CA PRO A 117 0.30 16.70 2.99
C PRO A 117 1.10 18.01 3.05
N SER A 118 1.59 18.50 1.91
CA SER A 118 2.36 19.75 1.84
C SER A 118 1.54 20.95 2.32
N PHE A 119 0.31 21.08 1.84
CA PHE A 119 -0.60 22.16 2.26
C PHE A 119 -0.90 22.08 3.76
N VAL A 120 -1.17 20.88 4.28
CA VAL A 120 -1.45 20.68 5.71
C VAL A 120 -0.25 21.05 6.58
N LEU A 121 0.98 20.72 6.16
CA LEU A 121 2.19 21.11 6.88
C LEU A 121 2.36 22.63 6.93
N ILE A 122 2.15 23.32 5.79
CA ILE A 122 2.23 24.78 5.69
C ILE A 122 1.14 25.42 6.57
N ALA A 123 -0.11 24.98 6.42
CA ALA A 123 -1.26 25.54 7.14
C ALA A 123 -1.19 25.32 8.66
N THR A 124 -0.53 24.26 9.12
CA THR A 124 -0.34 23.97 10.55
C THR A 124 0.93 24.55 11.15
N GLY A 125 1.72 25.30 10.37
CA GLY A 125 2.97 25.92 10.83
C GLY A 125 4.07 24.91 11.17
N GLN A 126 3.92 23.64 10.79
CA GLN A 126 4.88 22.57 11.10
C GLN A 126 6.09 22.57 10.15
N VAL A 127 6.41 23.74 9.59
CA VAL A 127 7.52 23.98 8.66
C VAL A 127 8.86 24.09 9.41
N ASP A 128 8.83 24.32 10.73
CA ASP A 128 10.00 24.58 11.57
C ASP A 128 11.01 23.41 11.63
N ALA A 129 10.57 22.19 11.36
CA ALA A 129 11.45 21.03 11.27
C ALA A 129 12.24 21.01 9.96
N PHE A 130 11.71 21.61 8.88
CA PHE A 130 12.35 21.63 7.57
C PHE A 130 13.57 22.57 7.55
N VAL A 131 13.41 23.78 8.09
CA VAL A 131 14.50 24.79 8.16
C VAL A 131 15.61 24.35 9.14
N ARG A 132 15.26 23.73 10.28
CA ARG A 132 16.25 23.29 11.27
C ARG A 132 17.16 22.14 10.83
N HIS A 133 16.78 21.36 9.82
CA HIS A 133 17.61 20.28 9.27
C HIS A 133 18.39 20.70 8.02
N VAL A 134 17.90 21.69 7.26
CA VAL A 134 18.63 22.25 6.10
C VAL A 134 19.65 23.31 6.53
N GLY A 135 19.37 24.06 7.61
CA GLY A 135 20.28 25.08 8.16
C GLY A 135 21.37 24.55 9.10
N ARG A 136 21.47 23.23 9.29
CA ARG A 136 22.61 22.55 9.92
C ARG A 136 23.45 21.89 8.84
N VAL A 137 24.07 22.71 8.01
CA VAL A 137 25.25 22.33 7.22
C VAL A 137 26.39 23.21 7.70
#